data_AF-V4J4U0-F1
#
_entry.id   AF-V4J4U0-F1
#
_cell.length_a   1.000
_cell.length_b   1.000
_cell.length_c   1.000
_cell.angle_alpha   90.00
_cell.angle_beta   90.00
_cell.angle_gamma   90.00
#
_symmetry.space_group_name_H-M   'P 1'
#
loop_
_entity.id
_entity.type
_entity.pdbx_description
1 polymer ?
#
loop_
_entity_poly.entity_id
_entity_poly.type
_entity_poly.pdbx_seq_one_letter_code
_entity_poly.pdbx_strand_id
1 'polypeptide(L)'
;MKFEQLLSHLDSGVCVEQLQKESLLDIALMSQCVCGEITPSELSHVLQWANSLHWSAAISLNEYVDESISKCLLALRSGRLDSFIEYRMQQIEDAPLKETAQFLVNKIQVAKLESNEANA
;
A
#
# COMPACT_ATOMS: atom_id res chain seq x y z
N MET A 1 24.59 -7.78 -5.01
CA MET A 1 24.33 -6.93 -3.84
C MET A 1 23.23 -7.62 -3.03
N LYS A 2 23.24 -7.74 -1.69
CA LYS A 2 24.27 -7.56 -0.65
C LYS A 2 23.77 -8.34 0.57
N PHE A 3 24.45 -9.41 0.98
CA PHE A 3 24.24 -10.06 2.28
C PHE A 3 24.34 -9.05 3.45
N GLU A 4 25.18 -8.03 3.26
CA GLU A 4 25.31 -6.84 4.12
C GLU A 4 24.00 -6.04 4.30
N GLN A 5 23.15 -5.93 3.27
CA GLN A 5 21.84 -5.24 3.38
C GLN A 5 20.83 -6.08 4.16
N LEU A 6 20.87 -7.41 4.00
CA LEU A 6 20.08 -8.33 4.81
C LEU A 6 20.47 -8.22 6.28
N LEU A 7 21.76 -8.12 6.59
CA LEU A 7 22.24 -7.90 7.96
C LEU A 7 21.78 -6.54 8.53
N SER A 8 21.80 -5.45 7.74
CA SER A 8 21.32 -4.15 8.25
C SER A 8 19.82 -4.10 8.53
N HIS A 9 19.01 -4.87 7.79
CA HIS A 9 17.57 -4.98 8.06
C HIS A 9 17.27 -5.94 9.22
N LEU A 10 18.10 -6.97 9.41
CA LEU A 10 18.01 -7.86 10.57
C LEU A 10 18.39 -7.12 11.87
N ASP A 11 19.40 -6.25 11.82
CA ASP A 11 19.90 -5.47 12.96
C ASP A 11 18.98 -4.29 13.36
N SER A 12 18.07 -3.87 12.47
CA SER A 12 17.06 -2.84 12.75
C SER A 12 15.73 -3.38 13.31
N GLY A 13 15.60 -4.71 13.43
CA GLY A 13 14.37 -5.37 13.90
C GLY A 13 13.21 -5.31 12.91
N VAL A 14 13.43 -4.85 11.67
CA VAL A 14 12.40 -4.75 10.63
C VAL A 14 12.36 -6.04 9.82
N CYS A 15 11.27 -6.78 9.94
CA CYS A 15 11.02 -7.96 9.11
C CYS A 15 10.76 -7.51 7.66
N VAL A 16 11.74 -7.71 6.77
CA VAL A 16 11.68 -7.32 5.35
C VAL A 16 10.44 -7.90 4.67
N GLU A 17 10.02 -9.12 5.03
CA GLU A 17 8.80 -9.72 4.48
C GLU A 17 7.53 -9.00 4.94
N GLN A 18 7.47 -8.57 6.20
CA GLN A 18 6.33 -7.84 6.74
C GLN A 18 6.23 -6.44 6.10
N LEU A 19 7.36 -5.74 5.96
CA LEU A 19 7.40 -4.41 5.36
C LEU A 19 6.93 -4.40 3.89
N GLN A 20 7.27 -5.44 3.12
CA GLN A 20 6.78 -5.61 1.76
C GLN A 20 5.25 -5.80 1.72
N LYS A 21 4.71 -6.64 2.63
CA LYS A 21 3.26 -6.88 2.73
C LYS A 21 2.49 -5.62 3.14
N GLU A 22 3.02 -4.88 4.11
CA GLU A 22 2.51 -3.58 4.55
C GLU A 22 2.50 -2.57 3.40
N SER A 23 3.58 -2.52 2.63
CA SER A 23 3.69 -1.58 1.51
C SER A 23 2.75 -1.94 0.37
N LEU A 24 2.54 -3.23 0.09
CA LEU A 24 1.56 -3.68 -0.89
C LEU A 24 0.12 -3.39 -0.42
N LEU A 25 -0.18 -3.62 0.87
CA LEU A 25 -1.48 -3.30 1.46
C LEU A 25 -1.79 -1.80 1.39
N ASP A 26 -0.81 -0.95 1.67
CA ASP A 26 -0.95 0.50 1.54
C ASP A 26 -1.27 0.94 0.10
N ILE A 27 -0.65 0.32 -0.90
CA ILE A 27 -0.95 0.58 -2.32
C ILE A 27 -2.37 0.10 -2.66
N ALA A 28 -2.80 -1.05 -2.13
CA ALA A 28 -4.16 -1.56 -2.33
C ALA A 28 -5.22 -0.67 -1.68
N LEU A 29 -4.95 -0.13 -0.48
CA LEU A 29 -5.83 0.83 0.19
C LEU A 29 -5.87 2.16 -0.56
N MET A 30 -4.72 2.65 -1.03
CA MET A 30 -4.64 3.85 -1.86
C MET A 30 -5.49 3.71 -3.13
N SER A 31 -5.50 2.54 -3.78
CA SER A 31 -6.35 2.33 -4.95
C SER A 31 -7.83 2.44 -4.65
N GLN A 32 -8.28 2.12 -3.43
CA GLN A 32 -9.67 2.37 -3.03
C GLN A 32 -9.91 3.85 -2.75
N CYS A 33 -8.97 4.51 -2.07
CA CYS A 33 -9.11 5.92 -1.70
C CYS A 33 -9.16 6.87 -2.91
N VAL A 34 -8.44 6.55 -3.99
CA VAL A 34 -8.40 7.37 -5.22
C VAL A 34 -9.74 7.30 -5.97
N CYS A 35 -10.45 6.17 -5.89
CA CYS A 35 -11.77 6.01 -6.50
C CYS A 35 -12.88 6.81 -5.78
N GLY A 36 -12.58 7.45 -4.66
CA GLY A 36 -13.54 8.27 -3.89
C GLY A 36 -13.92 7.63 -2.55
N GLU A 37 -15.22 7.61 -2.24
CA GLU A 37 -15.71 7.00 -1.00
C GLU A 37 -15.41 5.50 -1.00
N ILE A 38 -14.61 5.05 -0.03
CA ILE A 38 -14.34 3.62 0.16
C ILE A 38 -15.63 2.96 0.64
N THR A 39 -16.23 2.09 -0.18
CA THR A 39 -17.41 1.37 0.27
C THR A 39 -17.02 0.28 1.26
N PRO A 40 -17.89 -0.07 2.24
CA PRO A 40 -17.64 -1.16 3.17
C PRO A 40 -17.37 -2.50 2.46
N SER A 41 -17.99 -2.71 1.28
CA SER A 41 -17.80 -3.90 0.46
C SER A 41 -16.37 -3.98 -0.11
N GLU A 42 -15.86 -2.90 -0.68
CA GLU A 42 -14.49 -2.85 -1.22
C GLU A 42 -13.45 -3.02 -0.12
N LEU A 43 -13.65 -2.33 1.02
CA LEU A 43 -12.79 -2.49 2.17
C LEU A 43 -12.81 -3.93 2.68
N SER A 44 -13.98 -4.60 2.69
CA SER A 44 -14.08 -5.99 3.11
C SER A 44 -13.28 -6.95 2.22
N HIS A 45 -13.23 -6.70 0.90
CA HIS A 45 -12.41 -7.50 -0.02
C HIS A 45 -10.91 -7.30 0.24
N VAL A 46 -10.48 -6.06 0.47
CA VAL A 46 -9.09 -5.76 0.83
C VAL A 46 -8.72 -6.40 2.17
N LEU A 47 -9.60 -6.32 3.17
CA LEU A 47 -9.40 -6.96 4.47
C LEU A 47 -9.37 -8.48 4.37
N GLN A 48 -10.25 -9.10 3.58
CA GLN A 48 -10.25 -10.55 3.37
C GLN A 48 -8.94 -11.00 2.71
N TRP A 49 -8.47 -10.27 1.70
CA TRP A 49 -7.18 -10.52 1.08
C TRP A 49 -6.02 -10.28 2.08
N ALA A 50 -6.05 -9.21 2.86
CA ALA A 50 -5.01 -8.90 3.84
C ALA A 50 -4.94 -9.96 4.96
N ASN A 51 -6.07 -10.54 5.37
CA ASN A 51 -6.12 -11.66 6.30
C ASN A 51 -5.48 -12.95 5.72
N SER A 52 -5.38 -13.07 4.40
CA SER A 52 -4.64 -14.17 3.76
C SER A 52 -3.12 -13.96 3.79
N LEU A 53 -2.66 -12.71 4.02
CA LEU A 53 -1.25 -12.41 4.24
C LEU A 53 -0.91 -12.85 5.67
N HIS A 54 0.15 -13.64 5.84
CA HIS A 54 0.66 -13.95 7.17
C HIS A 54 1.16 -12.66 7.84
N TRP A 55 0.32 -12.09 8.70
CA TRP A 55 0.53 -10.82 9.42
C TRP A 55 1.31 -11.07 10.71
N SER A 56 2.42 -10.35 10.87
CA SER A 56 3.36 -10.56 11.98
C SER A 56 3.76 -9.26 12.69
N ALA A 57 3.13 -8.14 12.36
CA ALA A 57 3.38 -6.86 13.03
C ALA A 57 2.84 -6.85 14.47
N ALA A 58 3.40 -5.95 15.28
CA ALA A 58 3.02 -5.79 16.69
C ALA A 58 1.61 -5.24 16.88
N ILE A 59 1.09 -4.51 15.89
CA ILE A 59 -0.29 -4.00 15.87
C ILE A 59 -1.19 -4.95 15.10
N SER A 60 -2.49 -4.95 15.43
CA SER A 60 -3.46 -5.75 14.71
C SER A 60 -3.60 -5.26 13.27
N LEU A 61 -3.99 -6.16 12.36
CA LEU A 61 -4.22 -5.81 10.95
C LEU A 61 -5.29 -4.72 10.81
N ASN A 62 -6.35 -4.75 11.63
CA ASN A 62 -7.40 -3.74 11.61
C ASN A 62 -6.88 -2.37 12.03
N GLU A 63 -6.12 -2.29 13.12
CA GLU A 63 -5.48 -1.04 13.56
C GLU A 63 -4.53 -0.49 12.48
N TYR A 64 -3.74 -1.36 11.85
CA TYR A 64 -2.88 -0.95 10.74
C TYR A 64 -3.68 -0.38 9.57
N VAL A 65 -4.76 -1.05 9.17
CA VAL A 65 -5.61 -0.61 8.05
C VAL A 65 -6.25 0.74 8.34
N ASP A 66 -6.79 0.96 9.54
CA ASP A 66 -7.39 2.23 9.94
C ASP A 66 -6.37 3.39 9.89
N GLU A 67 -5.15 3.15 10.38
CA GLU A 67 -4.06 4.10 10.26
C GLU A 67 -3.65 4.35 8.80
N SER A 68 -3.56 3.30 8.00
CA SER A 68 -3.13 3.39 6.60
C SER A 68 -4.15 4.12 5.74
N ILE A 69 -5.45 3.91 5.95
CA ILE A 69 -6.50 4.69 5.29
C ILE A 69 -6.32 6.19 5.61
N SER A 70 -6.07 6.52 6.87
CA SER A 70 -5.82 7.91 7.29
C SER A 70 -4.61 8.51 6.58
N LYS A 71 -3.51 7.74 6.45
CA LYS A 71 -2.31 8.15 5.71
C LYS A 71 -2.59 8.33 4.22
N CYS A 72 -3.36 7.44 3.60
CA CYS A 72 -3.76 7.54 2.19
C CYS A 72 -4.59 8.80 1.92
N LEU A 73 -5.63 9.04 2.73
CA LEU A 73 -6.48 10.23 2.61
C LEU A 73 -5.68 11.53 2.80
N LEU A 74 -4.72 11.55 3.74
CA LEU A 74 -3.83 12.69 3.93
C LEU A 74 -2.93 12.92 2.71
N ALA A 75 -2.35 11.86 2.15
CA ALA A 75 -1.50 11.95 0.96
C ALA A 75 -2.30 12.48 -0.26
N LEU A 76 -3.55 12.06 -0.43
CA LEU A 76 -4.44 12.59 -1.47
C LEU A 76 -4.73 14.08 -1.28
N ARG A 77 -5.18 14.48 -0.07
CA ARG A 77 -5.53 15.88 0.23
C ARG A 77 -4.34 16.83 0.12
N SER A 78 -3.13 16.34 0.37
CA SER A 78 -1.89 17.12 0.31
C SER A 78 -1.20 17.08 -1.06
N GLY A 79 -1.78 16.41 -2.07
CA GLY A 79 -1.18 16.29 -3.40
C GLY A 79 0.11 15.46 -3.44
N ARG A 80 0.31 14.55 -2.47
CA ARG A 80 1.51 13.71 -2.31
C ARG A 80 1.29 12.26 -2.73
N LEU A 81 0.25 11.99 -3.52
CA LEU A 81 -0.09 10.65 -4.01
C LEU A 81 1.10 9.95 -4.67
N ASP A 82 1.76 10.61 -5.63
CA ASP A 82 2.82 10.00 -6.41
C ASP A 82 4.05 9.66 -5.53
N SER A 83 4.42 10.56 -4.62
CA SER A 83 5.50 10.33 -3.64
C SER A 83 5.17 9.22 -2.64
N PHE A 84 3.91 9.10 -2.23
CA PHE A 84 3.46 8.00 -1.37
C PHE A 84 3.63 6.65 -2.07
N ILE A 85 3.17 6.55 -3.33
CA ILE A 85 3.28 5.33 -4.13
C ILE A 85 4.74 4.99 -4.38
N GLU A 86 5.57 5.96 -4.79
CA GLU A 86 6.99 5.74 -5.06
C GLU A 86 7.71 5.19 -3.82
N TYR A 87 7.46 5.79 -2.65
CA TYR A 87 8.05 5.34 -1.40
C TYR A 87 7.64 3.90 -1.06
N ARG A 88 6.37 3.53 -1.23
CA ARG A 88 5.90 2.16 -0.96
C ARG A 88 6.44 1.15 -1.97
N MET A 89 6.55 1.51 -3.24
CA MET A 89 7.14 0.66 -4.27
C MET A 89 8.62 0.33 -3.99
N GLN A 90 9.38 1.26 -3.41
CA GLN A 90 10.78 1.02 -3.02
C GLN A 90 10.94 -0.03 -1.92
N GLN A 91 9.91 -0.24 -1.09
CA GLN A 91 9.93 -1.22 -0.01
C GLN A 91 9.55 -2.63 -0.46
N ILE A 92 9.05 -2.79 -1.70
CA ILE A 92 8.70 -4.08 -2.27
C ILE A 92 9.92 -4.60 -3.02
N GLU A 93 10.43 -5.77 -2.65
CA GLU A 93 11.62 -6.39 -3.28
C GLU A 93 11.23 -7.59 -4.15
N ASP A 94 10.33 -8.43 -3.64
CA ASP A 94 9.83 -9.65 -4.24
C ASP A 94 9.11 -9.39 -5.57
N ALA A 95 9.45 -10.18 -6.60
CA ALA A 95 8.97 -9.96 -7.96
C ALA A 95 7.44 -10.16 -8.11
N PRO A 96 6.84 -11.27 -7.64
CA PRO A 96 5.38 -11.41 -7.58
C PRO A 96 4.65 -10.26 -6.88
N LEU A 97 5.18 -9.78 -5.75
CA LEU A 97 4.58 -8.63 -5.05
C LEU A 97 4.73 -7.34 -5.85
N LYS A 98 5.86 -7.12 -6.52
CA LYS A 98 6.06 -5.97 -7.42
C LYS A 98 5.10 -5.96 -8.59
N GLU A 99 4.86 -7.10 -9.22
CA GLU A 99 3.90 -7.20 -10.33
C GLU A 99 2.49 -6.84 -9.87
N THR A 100 2.09 -7.35 -8.71
CA THR A 100 0.80 -7.04 -8.08
C THR A 100 0.71 -5.55 -7.73
N ALA A 101 1.75 -4.98 -7.13
CA ALA A 101 1.82 -3.56 -6.80
C ALA A 101 1.72 -2.69 -8.05
N GLN A 102 2.46 -3.04 -9.11
CA GLN A 102 2.44 -2.29 -10.37
C GLN A 102 1.05 -2.31 -11.01
N PHE A 103 0.35 -3.45 -10.97
CA PHE A 103 -1.03 -3.54 -11.42
C PHE A 103 -1.96 -2.57 -10.66
N LEU A 104 -1.82 -2.49 -9.34
CA LEU A 104 -2.59 -1.55 -8.50
C LEU A 104 -2.23 -0.09 -8.78
N VAL A 105 -0.94 0.22 -8.98
CA VAL A 105 -0.47 1.56 -9.35
C VAL A 105 -1.08 2.00 -10.69
N ASN A 106 -1.13 1.11 -11.68
CA ASN A 106 -1.77 1.42 -12.96
C ASN A 106 -3.27 1.73 -12.77
N LYS A 107 -3.97 0.98 -11.91
CA LYS A 107 -5.37 1.29 -11.57
C LYS A 107 -5.52 2.66 -10.91
N ILE A 108 -4.64 3.00 -9.98
CA ILE A 108 -4.62 4.33 -9.34
C ILE A 108 -4.45 5.43 -10.37
N GLN A 109 -3.53 5.27 -11.32
CA GLN A 109 -3.28 6.26 -12.37
C GLN A 109 -4.49 6.46 -13.27
N VAL A 110 -5.18 5.39 -13.67
CA VAL A 110 -6.41 5.47 -14.46
C VAL A 110 -7.49 6.22 -13.68
N ALA A 111 -7.76 5.84 -12.43
CA ALA A 111 -8.77 6.50 -11.60
C ALA A 111 -8.45 7.98 -11.35
N LYS A 112 -7.17 8.33 -11.17
CA LYS A 112 -6.69 9.72 -11.04
C LYS A 112 -6.99 10.54 -12.31
N LEU A 113 -6.81 9.96 -13.49
CA LEU A 113 -7.10 10.63 -14.76
C LEU A 113 -8.61 10.83 -14.94
N GLU A 114 -9.43 9.81 -14.69
CA GLU A 114 -10.90 9.89 -14.77
C GLU A 114 -11.46 10.95 -13.79
N SER A 115 -10.91 11.01 -12.57
CA SER A 115 -11.29 12.03 -11.59
C SER A 115 -10.90 13.45 -12.00
N ASN A 116 -9.84 13.63 -12.79
CA ASN A 116 -9.46 14.94 -13.30
C ASN A 116 -10.34 15.38 -14.47
N GLU A 117 -10.71 14.45 -15.35
CA GLU A 117 -11.63 14.70 -16.48
C GLU A 117 -13.05 15.04 -16.00
N ALA A 118 -13.53 14.40 -14.93
CA ALA A 118 -14.84 14.69 -14.36
C ALA A 118 -14.96 16.08 -13.69
N ASN A 119 -13.83 16.71 -13.36
CA ASN A 119 -13.76 18.01 -12.70
C ASN A 119 -13.31 19.16 -13.64
N ALA A 120 -13.12 18.88 -14.93
CA ALA A 120 -12.70 19.83 -15.97
C ALA A 120 -13.90 20.38 -16.77
#